data_AF-A0A8T7JRV8-F1
#
_entry.id   AF-A0A8T7JRV8-F1
#
_cell.length_a   1.000
_cell.length_b   1.000
_cell.length_c   1.000
_cell.angle_alpha   90.00
_cell.angle_beta   90.00
_cell.angle_gamma   90.00
#
_symmetry.space_group_name_H-M   'P 1'
#
loop_
_entity.id
_entity.type
_entity.pdbx_description
1 polymer ?
#
loop_
_entity_poly.entity_id
_entity_poly.type
_entity_poly.pdbx_seq_one_letter_code
_entity_poly.pdbx_strand_id
1 'polypeptide(L)' 'MIRALFHAATLPNAVAPYNALHLKIYYPAAPTERDAERMSGVIPADKSHAPMPVVIFFNGINVGIESYH' A
#
# COMPACT_ATOMS: atom_id res chain seq x y z
N MET A 1 8.95 -12.13 -2.36
CA MET A 1 8.98 -11.30 -1.13
C MET A 1 7.72 -10.45 -1.09
N ILE A 2 7.09 -10.25 0.07
CA ILE A 2 5.99 -9.28 0.21
C ILE A 2 6.56 -7.96 0.73
N ARG A 3 6.16 -6.84 0.12
CA ARG A 3 6.48 -5.48 0.59
C ARG A 3 5.19 -4.72 0.86
N ALA A 4 5.32 -3.62 1.58
CA ALA A 4 4.25 -2.66 1.79
C ALA A 4 4.69 -1.27 1.36
N LEU A 5 3.76 -0.50 0.80
CA LEU A 5 3.91 0.93 0.58
C LEU A 5 2.80 1.70 1.29
N PHE A 6 3.11 2.93 1.71
CA PHE A 6 2.16 3.83 2.34
C PHE A 6 1.70 4.88 1.33
N HIS A 7 0.40 5.16 1.31
CA HIS A 7 -0.19 6.12 0.40
C HIS A 7 -1.31 6.90 1.08
N ALA A 8 -1.68 8.04 0.49
CA ALA A 8 -2.87 8.79 0.88
C ALA A 8 -3.66 9.16 -0.38
N ALA A 9 -4.98 9.06 -0.31
CA ALA A 9 -5.87 9.41 -1.40
C ALA A 9 -7.01 10.30 -0.89
N THR A 10 -7.43 11.24 -1.72
CA THR A 10 -8.61 12.07 -1.44
C THR A 10 -9.86 11.36 -1.96
N LEU A 11 -10.84 11.13 -1.09
CA LEU A 11 -12.13 10.57 -1.44
C LEU A 11 -13.00 11.65 -2.12
N PRO A 12 -13.45 11.44 -3.37
CA PRO A 12 -14.15 12.48 -4.15
C PRO A 12 -15.53 12.84 -3.57
N ASN A 13 -16.14 11.93 -2.81
CA ASN A 13 -17.50 12.07 -2.27
C ASN A 13 -17.52 12.35 -0.76
N ALA A 14 -16.40 12.80 -0.19
CA ALA A 14 -16.28 13.13 1.22
C ALA A 14 -15.78 14.58 1.40
N VAL A 15 -16.10 15.17 2.54
CA VAL A 15 -15.72 16.56 2.87
C VAL A 15 -14.56 16.56 3.86
N ALA A 16 -13.64 17.51 3.70
CA ALA A 16 -12.55 17.71 4.65
C ALA A 16 -13.10 17.99 6.07
N PRO A 17 -12.44 17.47 7.14
CA PRO A 17 -11.18 16.72 7.14
C PRO A 17 -11.33 15.21 6.92
N TYR A 18 -12.55 14.71 6.68
CA TYR A 18 -12.86 13.27 6.60
C TYR A 18 -12.72 12.68 5.18
N ASN A 19 -12.07 13.41 4.27
CA ASN A 19 -11.87 12.99 2.88
C ASN A 19 -10.47 12.42 2.61
N ALA A 20 -9.59 12.35 3.61
CA ALA A 20 -8.28 11.73 3.46
C ALA A 20 -8.33 10.24 3.85
N LEU A 21 -8.02 9.36 2.89
CA LEU A 21 -7.86 7.93 3.11
C LEU A 21 -6.37 7.58 3.16
N HIS A 22 -5.89 7.12 4.32
CA HIS A 22 -4.53 6.61 4.49
C HIS A 22 -4.49 5.11 4.23
N LEU A 23 -3.54 4.66 3.42
CA LEU A 23 -3.45 3.29 2.90
C LEU A 23 -2.08 2.70 3.20
N LYS A 24 -2.06 1.39 3.50
CA LYS A 24 -0.89 0.53 3.56
C LYS A 24 -1.18 -0.65 2.64
N ILE A 25 -0.46 -0.71 1.53
CA ILE A 25 -0.75 -1.64 0.44
C ILE A 25 0.31 -2.72 0.46
N TYR A 26 -0.08 -3.96 0.73
CA TYR A 26 0.77 -5.13 0.60
C TYR A 26 0.75 -5.65 -0.83
N TYR A 27 1.93 -5.99 -1.36
CA TYR A 27 2.06 -6.52 -2.71
C TYR A 27 3.27 -7.47 -2.82
N PRO A 28 3.21 -8.46 -3.72
CA PRO A 28 4.38 -9.25 -4.08
C PRO A 28 5.37 -8.34 -4.82
N ALA A 29 6.61 -8.29 -4.36
CA ALA A 29 7.65 -7.43 -4.91
C ALA A 29 8.68 -8.27 -5.69
N ALA A 30 9.19 -7.69 -6.79
CA ALA A 30 10.24 -8.24 -7.63
C ALA A 30 11.48 -7.32 -7.59
N PRO A 31 12.46 -7.58 -6.69
CA PRO A 31 13.70 -6.83 -6.66
C PRO A 31 14.42 -6.83 -8.00
N THR A 32 14.89 -5.68 -8.43
CA THR A 32 15.65 -5.50 -9.68
C THR A 32 17.13 -5.22 -9.43
N GLU A 33 17.53 -5.08 -8.16
CA GLU A 33 18.90 -4.81 -7.70
C GLU A 33 19.47 -3.46 -8.17
N ARG A 34 18.61 -2.57 -8.69
CA ARG A 34 19.02 -1.25 -9.18
C ARG A 34 19.10 -0.23 -8.05
N ASP A 35 19.91 0.81 -8.25
CA ASP A 35 20.09 1.89 -7.29
C ASP A 35 18.80 2.63 -6.95
N ALA A 36 17.85 2.72 -7.89
CA ALA A 36 16.55 3.32 -7.64
C ALA A 36 15.82 2.69 -6.43
N GLU A 37 15.92 1.36 -6.26
CA GLU A 37 15.32 0.65 -5.14
C GLU A 37 16.09 0.94 -3.84
N ARG A 38 17.42 1.02 -3.91
CA ARG A 38 18.29 1.30 -2.77
C ARG A 38 18.09 2.72 -2.23
N MET A 39 17.91 3.68 -3.13
CA MET A 39 17.77 5.10 -2.80
C MET A 39 16.37 5.46 -2.33
N SER A 40 15.33 4.83 -2.88
CA SER A 40 13.93 5.14 -2.55
C SER A 40 13.29 4.21 -1.52
N GLY A 41 13.84 3.00 -1.36
CA GLY A 41 13.20 1.90 -0.61
C GLY A 41 11.99 1.29 -1.32
N VAL A 42 11.60 1.80 -2.49
CA VAL A 42 10.46 1.30 -3.27
C VAL A 42 10.94 0.19 -4.20
N ILE A 43 10.39 -1.00 -4.04
CA ILE A 43 10.63 -2.16 -4.90
C ILE A 43 9.43 -2.33 -5.83
N PRO A 44 9.60 -2.53 -7.15
CA PRO A 44 8.48 -2.69 -8.05
C PRO A 44 7.67 -3.96 -7.73
N ALA A 45 6.38 -3.92 -8.04
CA ALA A 45 5.50 -5.07 -7.89
C ALA A 45 5.87 -6.16 -8.90
N ASP A 46 5.86 -7.41 -8.43
CA ASP A 46 5.91 -8.59 -9.28
C ASP A 46 4.59 -8.71 -10.04
N LYS A 47 4.66 -8.69 -11.37
CA LYS A 47 3.47 -8.75 -12.24
C LYS A 47 3.25 -10.12 -12.89
N SER A 48 4.05 -11.13 -12.54
CA SER A 48 3.95 -12.48 -13.10
C SER A 48 2.56 -13.11 -12.97
N HIS A 49 1.82 -12.74 -11.93
CA HIS A 49 0.46 -13.22 -11.65
C HIS A 49 -0.62 -12.12 -11.78
N ALA A 50 -0.33 -11.02 -12.48
CA ALA A 50 -1.32 -9.97 -12.71
C ALA A 50 -2.41 -10.41 -13.72
N PRO A 51 -3.68 -10.00 -13.55
CA PRO A 51 -4.23 -9.23 -12.43
C PRO A 51 -4.42 -10.09 -11.17
N MET A 52 -4.15 -9.49 -10.01
CA MET A 52 -4.28 -10.18 -8.72
C MET A 52 -5.63 -9.84 -8.06
N PRO A 53 -6.20 -10.76 -7.26
CA PRO A 53 -7.33 -10.42 -6.39
C PRO A 53 -6.92 -9.35 -5.38
N VAL A 54 -7.79 -8.37 -5.16
CA VAL A 54 -7.60 -7.30 -4.17
C VAL A 54 -8.41 -7.61 -2.93
N VAL A 55 -7.77 -7.55 -1.77
CA VAL A 55 -8.43 -7.65 -0.46
C VAL A 55 -8.31 -6.32 0.25
N ILE A 56 -9.44 -5.77 0.70
CA ILE A 56 -9.50 -4.52 1.44
C ILE A 56 -9.78 -4.84 2.91
N PHE A 57 -8.89 -4.42 3.79
CA PHE A 57 -9.07 -4.52 5.23
C PHE A 57 -9.48 -3.16 5.79
N PHE A 58 -10.60 -3.15 6.52
CA PHE A 58 -10.98 -2.02 7.35
C PHE A 58 -10.51 -2.28 8.78
N ASN A 59 -9.98 -1.24 9.40
CA ASN A 59 -9.45 -1.34 10.74
C ASN A 59 -10.58 -1.43 11.79
N GLY A 60 -10.28 -2.11 12.90
CA GLY A 60 -11.16 -2.11 14.08
C GLY A 60 -11.19 -0.76 14.78
N ILE A 61 -12.13 -0.60 15.72
CA ILE A 61 -12.23 0.60 16.55
C ILE A 61 -10.91 0.81 17.30
N ASN A 62 -10.32 2.00 17.17
CA ASN A 62 -9.05 2.41 17.79
C ASN A 62 -7.83 1.54 17.42
N VAL A 63 -7.90 0.78 16.33
CA VAL A 63 -6.75 0.04 15.79
C VAL A 63 -6.20 0.80 14.59
N GLY A 64 -4.96 1.24 14.65
CA GLY A 64 -4.31 1.91 13.52
C GLY A 64 -3.81 0.93 12.46
N ILE A 65 -3.51 1.45 11.26
CA ILE A 65 -3.09 0.65 10.10
C ILE A 65 -1.77 -0.09 10.31
N GLU A 66 -0.93 0.44 11.20
CA GLU A 66 0.33 -0.16 11.63
C GLU A 66 0.15 -1.49 12.36
N SER A 67 -1.02 -1.73 12.95
CA SER A 67 -1.32 -2.97 13.69
C SER A 67 -1.56 -4.20 12.81
N TYR A 68 -1.73 -4.00 11.49
CA TYR A 68 -1.93 -5.08 10.51
C TYR A 68 -0.60 -5.41 9.83
N HIS A 69 -0.20 -6.70 9.82
CA HIS A 69 1.08 -7.22 9.31
C HIS A 69 0.91 -8.36 8.30
#